data_AF-A0A3M6ZED0-F1
#
_entry.id   AF-A0A3M6ZED0-F1
#
_cell.length_a   1.000
_cell.length_b   1.000
_cell.length_c   1.000
_cell.angle_alpha   90.00
_cell.angle_beta   90.00
_cell.angle_gamma   90.00
#
_symmetry.space_group_name_H-M   'P 1'
#
loop_
_entity.id
_entity.type
_entity.pdbx_description
1 polymer ?
#
loop_
_entity_poly.entity_id
_entity_poly.type
_entity_poly.pdbx_seq_one_letter_code
_entity_poly.pdbx_strand_id
1 'polypeptide(L)'
;MATPIEKHGWTAVPRSLEKLLAERQEKREPWPVKAEDLPLPDGSLVGKVMDYAKTHLPAQTFNHSLRVFFYGRAITLQHFPEWTYDPETLLLAALLHDIGTTDENQSSTRLSFEFKGGFISLDVLASLGADLPQREAVCETIIRHQDLGDTGSITTLTAVIHFATVLDNAGLYPELVHPETIKDVTKRYPRNGWTGCFAGVIRRECEGKPWANTTRIEGFAEMVEGNRAMQPFD
;
A
#
# COMPACT_ATOMS: atom_id res chain seq x y z
N MET A 1 -24.88 9.00 8.83
CA MET A 1 -23.50 9.36 8.43
C MET A 1 -22.61 8.21 8.84
N ALA A 2 -21.68 7.77 7.99
CA ALA A 2 -20.74 6.71 8.36
C ALA A 2 -19.93 7.15 9.60
N THR A 3 -19.73 6.25 10.55
CA THR A 3 -18.86 6.52 11.71
C THR A 3 -17.42 6.72 11.24
N PRO A 4 -16.54 7.42 11.99
CA PRO A 4 -15.12 7.46 11.66
C PRO A 4 -14.50 6.06 11.50
N ILE A 5 -15.05 5.06 12.20
CA ILE A 5 -14.64 3.66 12.10
C ILE A 5 -14.86 3.12 10.68
N GLU A 6 -16.10 3.20 10.19
CA GLU A 6 -16.46 2.74 8.84
C GLU A 6 -15.84 3.63 7.76
N LYS A 7 -15.78 4.94 8.00
CA LYS A 7 -15.25 5.91 7.05
C LYS A 7 -13.75 5.71 6.81
N HIS A 8 -12.95 5.52 7.84
CA HIS A 8 -11.48 5.44 7.69
C HIS A 8 -10.96 4.01 7.66
N GLY A 9 -11.84 3.02 7.53
CA GLY A 9 -11.48 1.60 7.35
C GLY A 9 -10.96 0.92 8.62
N TRP A 10 -11.32 1.42 9.80
CA TRP A 10 -10.96 0.86 11.11
C TRP A 10 -11.66 -0.47 11.43
N THR A 11 -12.65 -0.87 10.63
CA THR A 11 -13.35 -2.17 10.81
C THR A 11 -12.33 -3.29 10.88
N ALA A 12 -12.35 -4.04 11.99
CA ALA A 12 -11.44 -5.15 12.22
C ALA A 12 -11.76 -6.33 11.31
N VAL A 13 -10.74 -6.82 10.60
CA VAL A 13 -10.81 -8.01 9.74
C VAL A 13 -9.66 -8.96 10.08
N PRO A 14 -9.77 -10.27 9.80
CA PRO A 14 -8.66 -11.21 9.96
C PRO A 14 -7.35 -10.69 9.32
N ARG A 15 -6.21 -10.86 10.01
CA ARG A 15 -4.89 -10.49 9.45
C ARG A 15 -4.49 -11.36 8.24
N SER A 16 -4.92 -12.61 8.23
CA SER A 16 -4.57 -13.57 7.18
C SER A 16 -5.33 -13.27 5.89
N LEU A 17 -4.60 -12.88 4.84
CA LEU A 17 -5.20 -12.66 3.51
C LEU A 17 -5.89 -13.93 2.99
N GLU A 18 -5.35 -15.12 3.27
CA GLU A 18 -5.99 -16.39 2.90
C GLU A 18 -7.34 -16.59 3.60
N LYS A 19 -7.45 -16.25 4.90
CA LYS A 19 -8.74 -16.30 5.61
C LYS A 19 -9.73 -15.30 5.05
N LEU A 20 -9.30 -14.07 4.77
CA LEU A 20 -10.14 -13.05 4.13
C LEU A 20 -10.67 -13.56 2.78
N LEU A 21 -9.80 -14.14 1.96
CA LEU A 21 -10.21 -14.74 0.69
C LEU A 21 -11.13 -15.94 0.89
N ALA A 22 -10.90 -16.80 1.88
CA ALA A 22 -11.75 -17.96 2.14
C ALA A 22 -13.17 -17.56 2.62
N GLU A 23 -13.27 -16.47 3.38
CA GLU A 23 -14.49 -15.96 3.99
C GLU A 23 -15.27 -14.96 3.11
N ARG A 24 -14.71 -14.56 1.96
CA ARG A 24 -15.35 -13.59 1.05
C ARG A 24 -16.72 -14.09 0.57
N GLN A 25 -17.69 -13.17 0.53
CA GLN A 25 -19.08 -13.50 0.22
C GLN A 25 -19.24 -14.06 -1.20
N GLU A 26 -18.49 -13.50 -2.15
CA GLU A 26 -18.59 -13.87 -3.55
C GLU A 26 -17.20 -14.15 -4.15
N LYS A 27 -17.06 -15.32 -4.76
CA LYS A 27 -15.88 -15.69 -5.54
C LYS A 27 -16.14 -15.31 -7.00
N ARG A 28 -15.75 -14.09 -7.37
CA ARG A 28 -15.89 -13.58 -8.73
C ARG A 28 -14.57 -13.75 -9.48
N GLU A 29 -14.65 -14.12 -10.75
CA GLU A 29 -13.54 -13.93 -11.68
C GLU A 29 -13.34 -12.44 -11.92
N PRO A 30 -12.10 -11.92 -11.89
CA PRO A 30 -11.90 -10.49 -12.05
C PRO A 30 -12.21 -10.06 -13.49
N TRP A 31 -12.90 -8.95 -13.65
CA TRP A 31 -13.11 -8.32 -14.95
C TRP A 31 -12.16 -7.12 -15.15
N PRO A 32 -11.88 -6.72 -16.41
CA PRO A 32 -11.09 -5.53 -16.69
C PRO A 32 -11.71 -4.28 -16.05
N VAL A 33 -10.90 -3.55 -15.29
CA VAL A 33 -11.24 -2.24 -14.72
C VAL A 33 -10.09 -1.31 -15.08
N LYS A 34 -10.37 -0.17 -15.72
CA LYS A 34 -9.32 0.77 -16.07
C LYS A 34 -9.09 1.77 -14.95
N ALA A 35 -7.93 2.39 -14.92
CA ALA A 35 -7.63 3.49 -14.00
C ALA A 35 -8.58 4.68 -14.17
N GLU A 36 -9.13 4.90 -15.37
CA GLU A 36 -10.15 5.94 -15.62
C GLU A 36 -11.50 5.65 -14.94
N ASP A 37 -11.82 4.38 -14.72
CA ASP A 37 -13.06 3.95 -14.03
C ASP A 37 -12.93 4.03 -12.49
N LEU A 38 -11.72 4.23 -11.99
CA LEU A 38 -11.38 4.34 -10.58
C LEU A 38 -10.76 5.73 -10.31
N PRO A 39 -11.53 6.83 -10.42
CA PRO A 39 -10.98 8.17 -10.32
C PRO A 39 -10.25 8.36 -8.98
N LEU A 40 -9.09 9.02 -9.06
CA LEU A 40 -8.40 9.47 -7.85
C LEU A 40 -9.34 10.42 -7.09
N PRO A 41 -9.41 10.31 -5.75
CA PRO A 41 -10.06 11.30 -4.91
C PRO A 41 -9.57 12.71 -5.24
N ASP A 42 -10.47 13.67 -5.26
CA ASP A 42 -10.14 15.08 -5.37
C ASP A 42 -10.14 15.75 -3.98
N GLY A 43 -9.55 16.93 -3.88
CA GLY A 43 -9.56 17.71 -2.63
C GLY A 43 -8.23 18.38 -2.30
N SER A 44 -8.30 19.39 -1.44
CA SER A 44 -7.13 20.17 -1.04
C SER A 44 -6.10 19.32 -0.30
N LEU A 45 -6.54 18.41 0.57
CA LEU A 45 -5.66 17.51 1.31
C LEU A 45 -4.96 16.54 0.35
N VAL A 46 -5.71 15.88 -0.54
CA VAL A 46 -5.16 14.98 -1.56
C VAL A 46 -4.11 15.67 -2.41
N GLY A 47 -4.40 16.87 -2.93
CA GLY A 47 -3.45 17.63 -3.75
C GLY A 47 -2.14 17.91 -3.01
N LYS A 48 -2.22 18.35 -1.75
CA LYS A 48 -1.03 18.62 -0.94
C LYS A 48 -0.21 17.36 -0.63
N VAL A 49 -0.88 16.23 -0.40
CA VAL A 49 -0.19 14.95 -0.13
C VAL A 49 0.39 14.35 -1.40
N MET A 50 -0.29 14.48 -2.54
CA MET A 50 0.25 14.17 -3.87
C MET A 50 1.55 14.94 -4.12
N ASP A 51 1.55 16.26 -3.89
CA ASP A 51 2.72 17.11 -4.08
C ASP A 51 3.85 16.75 -3.10
N TYR A 52 3.51 16.50 -1.84
CA TYR A 52 4.47 16.05 -0.83
C TYR A 52 5.12 14.72 -1.23
N ALA A 53 4.33 13.70 -1.56
CA ALA A 53 4.83 12.39 -1.98
C ALA A 53 5.68 12.50 -3.23
N LYS A 54 5.23 13.24 -4.25
CA LYS A 54 5.98 13.44 -5.51
C LYS A 54 7.31 14.16 -5.31
N THR A 55 7.38 15.05 -4.31
CA THR A 55 8.60 15.82 -4.00
C THR A 55 9.65 14.97 -3.29
N HIS A 56 9.23 14.07 -2.40
CA HIS A 56 10.14 13.34 -1.52
C HIS A 56 10.44 11.90 -1.99
N LEU A 57 9.50 11.26 -2.67
CA LEU A 57 9.68 9.89 -3.14
C LEU A 57 10.45 9.83 -4.46
N PRO A 58 11.31 8.82 -4.66
CA PRO A 58 11.77 8.44 -5.99
C PRO A 58 10.58 8.17 -6.93
N ALA A 59 10.75 8.43 -8.23
CA ALA A 59 9.67 8.28 -9.21
C ALA A 59 9.09 6.85 -9.24
N GLN A 60 9.94 5.83 -9.06
CA GLN A 60 9.51 4.43 -8.98
C GLN A 60 8.58 4.18 -7.79
N THR A 61 8.95 4.67 -6.60
CA THR A 61 8.17 4.54 -5.36
C THR A 61 6.87 5.33 -5.46
N PHE A 62 6.90 6.54 -6.00
CA PHE A 62 5.69 7.33 -6.22
C PHE A 62 4.71 6.62 -7.18
N ASN A 63 5.22 6.05 -8.28
CA ASN A 63 4.39 5.27 -9.20
C ASN A 63 3.87 4.00 -8.53
N HIS A 64 4.70 3.30 -7.74
CA HIS A 64 4.28 2.15 -6.93
C HIS A 64 3.11 2.49 -6.02
N SER A 65 3.20 3.57 -5.24
CA SER A 65 2.12 4.06 -4.39
C SER A 65 0.81 4.26 -5.16
N LEU A 66 0.86 4.81 -6.38
CA LEU A 66 -0.33 4.98 -7.20
C LEU A 66 -0.86 3.62 -7.69
N ARG A 67 0.00 2.70 -8.14
CA ARG A 67 -0.41 1.34 -8.49
C ARG A 67 -1.07 0.62 -7.31
N VAL A 68 -0.53 0.76 -6.10
CA VAL A 68 -1.11 0.21 -4.86
C VAL A 68 -2.54 0.73 -4.63
N PHE A 69 -2.78 2.03 -4.82
CA PHE A 69 -4.14 2.58 -4.75
C PHE A 69 -5.08 1.90 -5.76
N PHE A 70 -4.69 1.81 -7.04
CA PHE A 70 -5.54 1.25 -8.08
C PHE A 70 -5.79 -0.25 -7.89
N TYR A 71 -4.77 -1.04 -7.54
CA TYR A 71 -4.94 -2.46 -7.27
C TYR A 71 -5.81 -2.69 -6.04
N GLY A 72 -5.60 -1.94 -4.96
CA GLY A 72 -6.44 -2.03 -3.77
C GLY A 72 -7.91 -1.76 -4.09
N ARG A 73 -8.19 -0.69 -4.86
CA ARG A 73 -9.55 -0.35 -5.33
C ARG A 73 -10.15 -1.43 -6.25
N ALA A 74 -9.36 -1.97 -7.18
CA ALA A 74 -9.82 -3.00 -8.11
C ALA A 74 -10.15 -4.31 -7.37
N ILE A 75 -9.31 -4.72 -6.41
CA ILE A 75 -9.51 -5.94 -5.64
C ILE A 75 -10.76 -5.83 -4.77
N THR A 76 -10.92 -4.75 -4.00
CA THR A 76 -12.07 -4.63 -3.10
C THR A 76 -13.39 -4.44 -3.84
N LEU A 77 -13.40 -3.70 -4.95
CA LEU A 77 -14.60 -3.55 -5.79
C LEU A 77 -15.17 -4.91 -6.21
N GLN A 78 -14.32 -5.90 -6.45
CA GLN A 78 -14.71 -7.18 -7.05
C GLN A 78 -14.81 -8.31 -6.04
N HIS A 79 -13.95 -8.34 -5.03
CA HIS A 79 -13.82 -9.45 -4.08
C HIS A 79 -14.31 -9.12 -2.67
N PHE A 80 -14.45 -7.83 -2.34
CA PHE A 80 -14.90 -7.36 -1.02
C PHE A 80 -15.83 -6.13 -1.14
N PRO A 81 -16.91 -6.20 -1.96
CA PRO A 81 -17.78 -5.05 -2.22
C PRO A 81 -18.50 -4.52 -0.97
N GLU A 82 -18.57 -5.33 0.10
CA GLU A 82 -19.13 -4.96 1.39
C GLU A 82 -18.17 -4.13 2.26
N TRP A 83 -16.88 -4.09 1.93
CA TRP A 83 -15.90 -3.33 2.70
C TRP A 83 -16.09 -1.83 2.48
N THR A 84 -16.09 -1.10 3.60
CA THR A 84 -16.24 0.34 3.62
C THR A 84 -14.94 0.99 4.09
N TYR A 85 -14.49 1.95 3.29
CA TYR A 85 -13.41 2.88 3.60
C TYR A 85 -13.47 4.03 2.61
N ASP A 86 -13.01 5.19 3.04
CA ASP A 86 -12.93 6.40 2.24
C ASP A 86 -11.77 6.27 1.24
N PRO A 87 -12.03 6.38 -0.08
CA PRO A 87 -11.00 6.36 -1.10
C PRO A 87 -9.90 7.41 -0.87
N GLU A 88 -10.22 8.56 -0.30
CA GLU A 88 -9.21 9.56 0.10
C GLU A 88 -8.23 8.95 1.09
N THR A 89 -8.72 8.31 2.16
CA THR A 89 -7.89 7.70 3.20
C THR A 89 -7.00 6.59 2.62
N LEU A 90 -7.53 5.77 1.70
CA LEU A 90 -6.73 4.78 0.98
C LEU A 90 -5.62 5.43 0.15
N LEU A 91 -5.92 6.49 -0.59
CA LEU A 91 -4.91 7.17 -1.40
C LEU A 91 -3.82 7.79 -0.51
N LEU A 92 -4.18 8.41 0.60
CA LEU A 92 -3.21 8.97 1.56
C LEU A 92 -2.29 7.88 2.13
N ALA A 93 -2.86 6.73 2.53
CA ALA A 93 -2.09 5.58 2.99
C ALA A 93 -1.15 5.05 1.90
N ALA A 94 -1.66 4.85 0.68
CA ALA A 94 -0.87 4.35 -0.44
C ALA A 94 0.29 5.30 -0.80
N LEU A 95 0.05 6.61 -0.85
CA LEU A 95 1.08 7.63 -1.14
C LEU A 95 2.16 7.73 -0.08
N LEU A 96 1.85 7.44 1.17
CA LEU A 96 2.77 7.66 2.29
C LEU A 96 3.40 6.37 2.84
N HIS A 97 2.93 5.18 2.47
CA HIS A 97 3.41 3.94 3.12
C HIS A 97 4.91 3.69 2.99
N ASP A 98 5.49 4.08 1.87
CA ASP A 98 6.93 3.98 1.63
C ASP A 98 7.69 5.29 1.87
N ILE A 99 7.09 6.32 2.50
CA ILE A 99 7.82 7.58 2.77
C ILE A 99 9.05 7.36 3.66
N GLY A 100 9.01 6.32 4.50
CA GLY A 100 10.14 5.92 5.33
C GLY A 100 11.33 5.37 4.53
N THR A 101 11.15 4.98 3.26
CA THR A 101 12.18 4.34 2.43
C THR A 101 13.10 5.32 1.70
N THR A 102 12.83 6.63 1.77
CA THR A 102 13.71 7.61 1.12
C THR A 102 15.09 7.59 1.78
N ASP A 103 16.15 7.89 1.03
CA ASP A 103 17.51 7.87 1.57
C ASP A 103 17.64 8.83 2.79
N GLU A 104 16.97 9.99 2.73
CA GLU A 104 16.88 10.95 3.85
C GLU A 104 16.17 10.34 5.08
N ASN A 105 15.03 9.68 4.89
CA ASN A 105 14.25 9.13 6.00
C ASN A 105 14.87 7.86 6.58
N GLN A 106 15.46 6.99 5.75
CA GLN A 106 16.16 5.79 6.22
C GLN A 106 17.40 6.14 7.05
N SER A 107 18.18 7.14 6.62
CA SER A 107 19.42 7.54 7.30
C SER A 107 19.21 8.42 8.54
N SER A 108 18.07 9.10 8.66
CA SER A 108 17.76 10.01 9.77
C SER A 108 17.28 9.33 11.06
N THR A 109 17.13 8.00 11.07
CA THR A 109 16.57 7.28 12.22
C THR A 109 17.20 5.90 12.43
N ARG A 110 17.02 5.35 13.63
CA ARG A 110 17.33 3.93 13.95
C ARG A 110 16.10 3.03 13.97
N LEU A 111 14.91 3.60 13.79
CA LEU A 111 13.64 2.87 13.70
C LEU A 111 13.52 2.16 12.34
N SER A 112 12.78 1.06 12.29
CA SER A 112 12.32 0.44 11.03
C SER A 112 11.58 1.47 10.18
N PHE A 113 11.73 1.40 8.86
CA PHE A 113 11.17 2.40 7.95
C PHE A 113 9.64 2.50 8.04
N GLU A 114 8.94 1.40 8.35
CA GLU A 114 7.48 1.38 8.51
C GLU A 114 7.04 2.25 9.69
N PHE A 115 7.80 2.20 10.80
CA PHE A 115 7.53 3.01 11.98
C PHE A 115 7.84 4.48 11.73
N LYS A 116 8.99 4.76 11.11
CA LYS A 116 9.36 6.13 10.72
C LYS A 116 8.36 6.72 9.73
N GLY A 117 7.93 5.94 8.74
CA GLY A 117 6.92 6.33 7.76
C GLY A 117 5.57 6.62 8.42
N GLY A 118 5.14 5.77 9.36
CA GLY A 118 3.94 6.00 10.16
C GLY A 118 3.99 7.33 10.91
N PHE A 119 5.07 7.62 11.63
CA PHE A 119 5.22 8.87 12.35
C PHE A 119 5.28 10.10 11.43
N ILE A 120 6.01 10.02 10.30
CA ILE A 120 6.00 11.09 9.29
C ILE A 120 4.58 11.33 8.79
N SER A 121 3.83 10.27 8.47
CA SER A 121 2.47 10.41 7.96
C SER A 121 1.53 11.08 8.97
N LEU A 122 1.66 10.74 10.26
CA LEU A 122 0.87 11.33 11.33
C LEU A 122 1.11 12.84 11.44
N ASP A 123 2.36 13.27 11.38
CA ASP A 123 2.78 14.67 11.49
C ASP A 123 2.44 15.48 10.22
N VAL A 124 2.74 14.94 9.04
CA VAL A 124 2.44 15.59 7.76
C VAL A 124 0.95 15.81 7.63
N LEU A 125 0.14 14.77 7.83
CA LEU A 125 -1.31 14.90 7.71
C LEU A 125 -1.90 15.83 8.78
N ALA A 126 -1.34 15.85 10.00
CA ALA A 126 -1.69 16.85 11.01
C ALA A 126 -1.46 18.29 10.51
N SER A 127 -0.26 18.54 9.96
CA SER A 127 0.12 19.87 9.44
C SER A 127 -0.74 20.33 8.26
N LEU A 128 -1.31 19.38 7.51
CA LEU A 128 -2.17 19.64 6.36
C LEU A 128 -3.66 19.74 6.75
N GLY A 129 -4.01 19.56 8.02
CA GLY A 129 -5.36 19.73 8.55
C GLY A 129 -6.27 18.52 8.43
N ALA A 130 -5.72 17.32 8.22
CA ALA A 130 -6.50 16.08 8.28
C ALA A 130 -7.02 15.83 9.71
N ASP A 131 -8.20 15.22 9.82
CA ASP A 131 -8.77 14.87 11.12
C ASP A 131 -7.98 13.72 11.79
N LEU A 132 -8.06 13.65 13.12
CA LEU A 132 -7.28 12.67 13.89
C LEU A 132 -7.61 11.22 13.49
N PRO A 133 -8.89 10.80 13.34
CA PRO A 133 -9.21 9.42 12.95
C PRO A 133 -8.64 8.99 11.60
N GLN A 134 -8.62 9.87 10.59
CA GLN A 134 -8.02 9.60 9.28
C GLN A 134 -6.51 9.43 9.38
N ARG A 135 -5.86 10.34 10.11
CA ARG A 135 -4.40 10.33 10.30
C ARG A 135 -3.92 9.10 11.05
N GLU A 136 -4.62 8.71 12.10
CA GLU A 136 -4.33 7.50 12.86
C GLU A 136 -4.57 6.25 12.01
N ALA A 137 -5.60 6.23 11.15
CA ALA A 137 -5.85 5.10 10.25
C ALA A 137 -4.71 4.92 9.23
N VAL A 138 -4.23 6.03 8.66
CA VAL A 138 -3.06 6.04 7.78
C VAL A 138 -1.82 5.58 8.54
N CYS A 139 -1.54 6.14 9.72
CA CYS A 139 -0.38 5.77 10.53
C CYS A 139 -0.38 4.28 10.91
N GLU A 140 -1.49 3.75 11.44
CA GLU A 140 -1.67 2.32 11.77
C GLU A 140 -1.43 1.44 10.54
N THR A 141 -1.99 1.83 9.40
CA THR A 141 -1.82 1.11 8.14
C THR A 141 -0.37 1.07 7.71
N ILE A 142 0.35 2.19 7.77
CA ILE A 142 1.75 2.27 7.38
C ILE A 142 2.63 1.50 8.35
N ILE A 143 2.42 1.59 9.66
CA ILE A 143 3.19 0.81 10.64
C ILE A 143 3.07 -0.69 10.37
N ARG A 144 1.87 -1.13 9.94
CA ARG A 144 1.55 -2.54 9.75
C ARG A 144 1.61 -3.01 8.30
N HIS A 145 2.00 -2.20 7.33
CA HIS A 145 1.87 -2.55 5.90
C HIS A 145 2.75 -3.73 5.47
N GLN A 146 3.82 -4.04 6.23
CA GLN A 146 4.59 -5.26 6.02
C GLN A 146 4.12 -6.43 6.89
N ASP A 147 3.35 -6.20 7.97
CA ASP A 147 2.92 -7.16 9.01
C ASP A 147 1.91 -8.22 8.50
N LEU A 148 2.34 -9.01 7.52
CA LEU A 148 1.66 -10.20 7.05
C LEU A 148 1.75 -11.31 8.12
N GLY A 149 0.67 -12.07 8.28
CA GLY A 149 0.65 -13.30 9.08
C GLY A 149 -0.74 -13.87 9.34
N ASP A 150 -0.81 -15.01 10.03
CA ASP A 150 -2.00 -15.89 9.98
C ASP A 150 -3.01 -15.73 11.13
N THR A 151 -2.62 -14.99 12.16
CA THR A 151 -3.36 -14.84 13.43
C THR A 151 -3.62 -13.37 13.77
N GLY A 152 -4.69 -13.12 14.53
CA GLY A 152 -5.10 -11.77 14.95
C GLY A 152 -5.89 -11.01 13.87
N SER A 153 -6.10 -9.72 14.14
CA SER A 153 -6.87 -8.81 13.29
C SER A 153 -6.05 -7.59 12.86
N ILE A 154 -6.45 -7.01 11.74
CA ILE A 154 -5.97 -5.74 11.19
C ILE A 154 -7.18 -4.86 10.84
N THR A 155 -6.93 -3.60 10.50
CA THR A 155 -7.96 -2.74 9.95
C THR A 155 -8.27 -3.15 8.50
N THR A 156 -9.48 -2.89 8.04
CA THR A 156 -9.86 -3.08 6.63
C THR A 156 -8.92 -2.31 5.72
N LEU A 157 -8.56 -1.07 6.08
CA LEU A 157 -7.61 -0.25 5.33
C LEU A 157 -6.23 -0.93 5.18
N THR A 158 -5.71 -1.51 6.26
CA THR A 158 -4.47 -2.30 6.25
C THR A 158 -4.57 -3.51 5.32
N ALA A 159 -5.70 -4.24 5.36
CA ALA A 159 -5.90 -5.41 4.50
C ALA A 159 -5.89 -5.03 3.01
N VAL A 160 -6.50 -3.90 2.64
CA VAL A 160 -6.48 -3.40 1.25
C VAL A 160 -5.06 -3.06 0.80
N ILE A 161 -4.29 -2.37 1.65
CA ILE A 161 -2.88 -2.07 1.37
C ILE A 161 -2.07 -3.36 1.24
N HIS A 162 -2.27 -4.35 2.13
CA HIS A 162 -1.59 -5.65 2.04
C HIS A 162 -1.85 -6.34 0.70
N PHE A 163 -3.10 -6.51 0.29
CA PHE A 163 -3.43 -7.15 -1.00
C PHE A 163 -2.73 -6.46 -2.18
N ALA A 164 -2.72 -5.13 -2.17
CA ALA A 164 -2.14 -4.35 -3.26
C ALA A 164 -0.59 -4.36 -3.26
N THR A 165 0.05 -4.24 -2.10
CA THR A 165 1.52 -4.23 -2.00
C THR A 165 2.11 -5.60 -2.29
N VAL A 166 1.50 -6.70 -1.82
CA VAL A 166 2.03 -8.05 -2.12
C VAL A 166 1.89 -8.41 -3.59
N LEU A 167 0.87 -7.90 -4.28
CA LEU A 167 0.73 -8.03 -5.72
C LEU A 167 1.85 -7.27 -6.45
N ASP A 168 2.02 -5.98 -6.17
CA ASP A 168 2.99 -5.16 -6.93
C ASP A 168 4.45 -5.45 -6.58
N ASN A 169 4.73 -5.91 -5.35
CA ASN A 169 6.09 -6.21 -4.87
C ASN A 169 6.47 -7.66 -5.12
N ALA A 170 5.64 -8.63 -4.74
CA ALA A 170 5.98 -10.06 -4.76
C ALA A 170 5.18 -10.88 -5.80
N GLY A 171 4.22 -10.27 -6.49
CA GLY A 171 3.40 -10.95 -7.49
C GLY A 171 2.44 -11.97 -6.88
N LEU A 172 2.06 -11.77 -5.61
CA LEU A 172 1.11 -12.64 -4.92
C LEU A 172 -0.32 -12.27 -5.29
N TYR A 173 -1.18 -13.28 -5.31
CA TYR A 173 -2.60 -13.16 -5.67
C TYR A 173 -2.88 -12.48 -7.02
N PRO A 174 -2.12 -12.76 -8.10
CA PRO A 174 -2.34 -12.12 -9.39
C PRO A 174 -3.73 -12.44 -9.97
N GLU A 175 -4.34 -13.56 -9.56
CA GLU A 175 -5.70 -13.94 -9.93
C GLU A 175 -6.79 -13.01 -9.40
N LEU A 176 -6.49 -12.09 -8.47
CA LEU A 176 -7.47 -11.12 -7.97
C LEU A 176 -7.65 -9.92 -8.89
N VAL A 177 -6.71 -9.69 -9.83
CA VAL A 177 -6.73 -8.53 -10.72
C VAL A 177 -6.61 -8.98 -12.18
N HIS A 178 -7.55 -8.56 -13.01
CA HIS A 178 -7.54 -8.92 -14.42
C HIS A 178 -6.27 -8.39 -15.13
N PRO A 179 -5.62 -9.16 -16.03
CA PRO A 179 -4.37 -8.73 -16.69
C PRO A 179 -4.44 -7.38 -17.42
N GLU A 180 -5.56 -7.07 -18.08
CA GLU A 180 -5.75 -5.76 -18.72
C GLU A 180 -5.83 -4.60 -17.71
N THR A 181 -6.30 -4.84 -16.47
CA THR A 181 -6.23 -3.86 -15.38
C THR A 181 -4.78 -3.58 -15.00
N ILE A 182 -3.96 -4.64 -14.83
CA ILE A 182 -2.52 -4.51 -14.53
C ILE A 182 -1.81 -3.71 -15.63
N LYS A 183 -2.07 -4.04 -16.89
CA LYS A 183 -1.50 -3.37 -18.06
C LYS A 183 -1.91 -1.90 -18.17
N ASP A 184 -3.18 -1.57 -17.94
CA ASP A 184 -3.66 -0.19 -17.96
C ASP A 184 -3.02 0.65 -16.85
N VAL A 185 -3.00 0.13 -15.63
CA VAL A 185 -2.43 0.79 -14.44
C VAL A 185 -0.92 0.99 -14.61
N THR A 186 -0.18 -0.03 -15.06
CA THR A 186 1.28 0.07 -15.30
C THR A 186 1.63 0.98 -16.48
N LYS A 187 0.78 1.05 -17.51
CA LYS A 187 0.96 2.03 -18.59
C LYS A 187 0.83 3.46 -18.08
N ARG A 188 -0.09 3.72 -17.15
CA ARG A 188 -0.31 5.05 -16.55
C ARG A 188 0.72 5.40 -15.47
N TYR A 189 1.16 4.40 -14.70
CA TYR A 189 2.14 4.54 -13.62
C TYR A 189 3.27 3.52 -13.79
N PRO A 190 4.23 3.79 -14.71
CA PRO A 190 5.29 2.85 -15.08
C PRO A 190 6.11 2.38 -13.89
N ARG A 191 6.50 1.09 -13.91
CA ARG A 191 7.30 0.46 -12.85
C ARG A 191 8.74 0.95 -12.85
N ASN A 192 9.34 1.12 -14.03
CA ASN A 192 10.68 1.72 -14.21
C ASN A 192 11.78 1.03 -13.38
N GLY A 193 11.84 -0.29 -13.45
CA GLY A 193 12.73 -1.15 -12.67
C GLY A 193 12.32 -1.23 -11.21
N TRP A 194 11.01 -1.27 -10.91
CA TRP A 194 10.51 -1.25 -9.53
C TRP A 194 11.08 -2.40 -8.70
N THR A 195 11.15 -3.61 -9.24
CA THR A 195 11.66 -4.76 -8.46
C THR A 195 13.08 -4.52 -7.96
N GLY A 196 14.00 -4.11 -8.84
CA GLY A 196 15.38 -3.80 -8.46
C GLY A 196 15.48 -2.59 -7.52
N CYS A 197 14.65 -1.57 -7.74
CA CYS A 197 14.59 -0.38 -6.89
C CYS A 197 14.24 -0.76 -5.44
N PHE A 198 13.14 -1.49 -5.26
CA PHE A 198 12.63 -1.84 -3.93
C PHE A 198 13.49 -2.92 -3.25
N ALA A 199 14.00 -3.90 -3.99
CA ALA A 199 14.97 -4.85 -3.44
C ALA A 199 16.24 -4.15 -2.92
N GLY A 200 16.72 -3.12 -3.62
CA GLY A 200 17.81 -2.27 -3.15
C GLY A 200 17.47 -1.52 -1.86
N VAL A 201 16.25 -1.02 -1.71
CA VAL A 201 15.76 -0.38 -0.48
C VAL A 201 15.75 -1.38 0.69
N ILE A 202 15.23 -2.59 0.47
CA ILE A 202 15.16 -3.66 1.48
C ILE A 202 16.56 -4.01 1.99
N ARG A 203 17.53 -4.18 1.08
CA ARG A 203 18.92 -4.49 1.47
C ARG A 203 19.51 -3.36 2.30
N ARG A 204 19.35 -2.10 1.89
CA ARG A 204 19.81 -0.94 2.67
C ARG A 204 19.16 -0.86 4.05
N GLU A 205 17.87 -1.14 4.15
CA GLU A 205 17.14 -1.20 5.43
C GLU A 205 17.77 -2.22 6.36
N CYS A 206 17.93 -3.46 5.90
CA CYS A 206 18.46 -4.56 6.70
C CYS A 206 19.95 -4.40 7.04
N GLU A 207 20.77 -3.89 6.12
CA GLU A 207 22.20 -3.61 6.35
C GLU A 207 22.40 -2.45 7.33
N GLY A 208 21.66 -1.36 7.17
CA GLY A 208 21.77 -0.17 8.03
C GLY A 208 21.10 -0.32 9.40
N LYS A 209 20.08 -1.19 9.48
CA LYS A 209 19.28 -1.48 10.68
C LYS A 209 19.04 -2.99 10.79
N PRO A 210 20.02 -3.78 11.27
CA PRO A 210 19.89 -5.24 11.40
C PRO A 210 18.84 -5.70 12.42
N TRP A 211 18.23 -4.76 13.16
CA TRP A 211 17.09 -4.97 14.06
C TRP A 211 15.76 -4.49 13.47
N ALA A 212 15.73 -4.03 12.22
CA ALA A 212 14.53 -3.50 11.58
C ALA A 212 13.45 -4.59 11.47
N ASN A 213 12.19 -4.18 11.53
CA ASN A 213 11.03 -5.06 11.38
C ASN A 213 11.07 -5.85 10.05
N THR A 214 11.58 -5.25 8.98
CA THR A 214 11.78 -5.89 7.67
C THR A 214 12.62 -7.18 7.74
N THR A 215 13.54 -7.30 8.70
CA THR A 215 14.40 -8.49 8.85
C THR A 215 13.63 -9.77 9.19
N ARG A 216 12.38 -9.67 9.66
CA ARG A 216 11.52 -10.85 9.92
C ARG A 216 11.03 -11.54 8.64
N ILE A 217 11.16 -10.90 7.48
CA ILE A 217 10.75 -11.45 6.19
C ILE A 217 12.01 -12.03 5.53
N GLU A 218 12.22 -13.34 5.70
CA GLU A 218 13.37 -14.04 5.12
C GLU A 218 13.31 -14.01 3.57
N GLY A 219 14.43 -13.67 2.94
CA GLY A 219 14.55 -13.63 1.47
C GLY A 219 13.70 -12.56 0.79
N PHE A 220 13.34 -11.49 1.50
CA PHE A 220 12.38 -10.50 0.97
C PHE A 220 12.86 -9.78 -0.29
N ALA A 221 14.13 -9.38 -0.35
CA ALA A 221 14.68 -8.71 -1.53
C ALA A 221 14.64 -9.64 -2.75
N GLU A 222 15.00 -10.92 -2.57
CA GLU A 222 14.98 -11.95 -3.61
C GLU A 222 13.56 -12.27 -4.07
N MET A 223 12.60 -12.27 -3.14
CA MET A 223 11.17 -12.43 -3.44
C MET A 223 10.66 -11.30 -4.34
N VAL A 224 11.06 -10.05 -4.06
CA VAL A 224 10.69 -8.89 -4.88
C VAL A 224 11.32 -8.96 -6.27
N GLU A 225 12.60 -9.30 -6.38
CA GLU A 225 13.28 -9.51 -7.67
C GLU A 225 12.68 -10.68 -8.46
N GLY A 226 12.13 -11.66 -7.75
CA GLY A 226 11.46 -12.83 -8.30
C GLY A 226 10.01 -12.62 -8.75
N ASN A 227 9.49 -11.39 -8.76
CA ASN A 227 8.08 -11.11 -9.10
C ASN A 227 7.77 -11.37 -10.59
N ARG A 228 7.37 -12.62 -10.88
CA ARG A 228 7.02 -13.07 -12.24
C ARG A 228 5.74 -12.44 -12.78
N ALA A 229 4.78 -12.14 -11.91
CA ALA A 229 3.50 -11.56 -12.31
C ALA A 229 3.68 -10.16 -12.93
N MET A 230 4.64 -9.40 -12.41
CA MET A 230 4.92 -8.03 -12.84
C MET A 230 6.12 -7.91 -13.80
N GLN A 231 6.89 -8.98 -14.00
CA GLN A 231 8.07 -8.99 -14.89
C GLN A 231 7.85 -8.37 -16.28
N PRO A 232 6.71 -8.60 -16.98
CA PRO A 232 6.47 -7.99 -18.30
C PRO A 232 6.35 -6.47 -18.29
N PHE A 233 6.16 -5.86 -17.11
CA PHE A 233 5.88 -4.45 -16.92
C PHE A 233 6.99 -3.71 -16.17
N ASP A 234 8.03 -4.42 -15.73
CA ASP A 234 9.03 -3.88 -14.81
C ASP A 234 9.88 -2.76 -15.40
#